data_AF-A0A7V1NAP3-F1
#
_entry.id   AF-A0A7V1NAP3-F1
#
_cell.length_a   1.000
_cell.length_b   1.000
_cell.length_c   1.000
_cell.angle_alpha   90.00
_cell.angle_beta   90.00
_cell.angle_gamma   90.00
#
_symmetry.space_group_name_H-M   'P 1'
#
loop_
_entity.id
_entity.type
_entity.pdbx_description
1 polymer ?
#
loop_
_entity_poly.entity_id
_entity_poly.type
_entity_poly.pdbx_seq_one_letter_code
_entity_poly.pdbx_strand_id
1 'polypeptide(L)'
;MTELTRLSADASADEIVRIVQTEGGLILEDVLEADQIDRVLREIMPYVEATKPGRDAFSGHQTKRTGALVARSPACRELVMHPSVTASARQFLAPWCERIQLHLSQVIAIGPGQPAQTIHRDRWAWGTHLRGLEPQFNTIWAITDF
;
A
#
# COMPACT_ATOMS: atom_id res chain seq x y z
N MET A 1 9.15 -17.68 -11.71
CA MET A 1 8.33 -16.54 -11.21
C MET A 1 8.76 -15.34 -12.02
N THR A 2 7.83 -14.51 -12.49
CA THR A 2 8.20 -13.25 -13.15
C THR A 2 8.65 -12.29 -12.07
N GLU A 3 9.82 -11.67 -12.22
CA GLU A 3 10.25 -10.59 -11.34
C GLU A 3 9.41 -9.34 -11.58
N LEU A 4 9.20 -8.54 -10.53
CA LEU A 4 8.55 -7.24 -10.68
C LEU A 4 9.54 -6.27 -11.33
N THR A 5 9.06 -5.53 -12.34
CA THR A 5 9.78 -4.39 -12.89
C THR A 5 10.09 -3.37 -11.79
N ARG A 6 11.30 -2.82 -11.82
CA ARG A 6 11.83 -1.88 -10.83
C ARG A 6 12.19 -0.58 -11.53
N LEU A 7 11.78 0.55 -10.95
CA LEU A 7 12.08 1.89 -11.45
C LEU A 7 12.63 2.75 -10.31
N SER A 8 13.35 3.82 -10.66
CA SER A 8 13.76 4.84 -9.70
C SER A 8 12.57 5.68 -9.20
N ALA A 9 12.77 6.37 -8.08
CA ALA A 9 11.75 7.21 -7.44
C ALA A 9 11.21 8.35 -8.34
N ASP A 10 11.96 8.79 -9.35
CA ASP A 10 11.61 9.86 -10.28
C ASP A 10 10.85 9.37 -11.54
N ALA A 11 10.48 8.08 -11.59
CA ALA A 11 9.67 7.53 -12.66
C ALA A 11 8.36 8.31 -12.86
N SER A 12 8.00 8.52 -14.13
CA SER A 12 6.77 9.24 -14.49
C SER A 12 5.52 8.42 -14.20
N ALA A 13 4.39 9.11 -13.95
CA ALA A 13 3.09 8.45 -13.79
C ALA A 13 2.70 7.63 -15.04
N ASP A 14 3.03 8.11 -16.24
CA ASP A 14 2.79 7.37 -17.49
C ASP A 14 3.50 6.03 -17.52
N GLU A 15 4.78 6.01 -17.12
CA GLU A 15 5.57 4.79 -17.07
C GLU A 15 5.04 3.82 -16.00
N ILE A 16 4.73 4.35 -14.82
CA ILE A 16 4.16 3.56 -13.72
C ILE A 16 2.84 2.91 -14.15
N VAL A 17 1.91 3.71 -14.69
CA VAL A 17 0.58 3.25 -15.09
C VAL A 17 0.67 2.23 -16.22
N ARG A 18 1.55 2.45 -17.21
CA ARG A 18 1.76 1.49 -18.30
C ARG A 18 2.17 0.13 -17.76
N ILE A 19 3.17 0.08 -16.88
CA ILE A 19 3.65 -1.19 -16.31
C ILE A 19 2.59 -1.83 -15.42
N VAL A 20 1.90 -1.07 -14.56
CA VAL A 20 0.82 -1.62 -13.72
C VAL A 20 -0.31 -2.21 -14.59
N GLN A 21 -0.66 -1.58 -15.71
CA GLN A 21 -1.67 -2.09 -16.63
C GLN A 21 -1.26 -3.38 -17.34
N THR A 22 0.02 -3.54 -17.68
CA THR A 22 0.52 -4.71 -18.42
C THR A 22 0.99 -5.85 -17.53
N GLU A 23 1.54 -5.54 -16.36
CA GLU A 23 2.23 -6.50 -15.47
C GLU A 23 1.55 -6.65 -14.10
N GLY A 24 0.61 -5.77 -13.75
CA GLY A 24 -0.16 -5.83 -12.51
C GLY A 24 0.53 -5.20 -11.29
N GLY A 25 1.80 -4.83 -11.39
CA GLY A 25 2.55 -4.16 -10.32
C GLY A 25 4.00 -3.88 -10.70
N LEU A 26 4.65 -3.01 -9.91
CA LEU A 26 6.07 -2.66 -10.02
C LEU A 26 6.62 -2.22 -8.65
N ILE A 27 7.94 -2.07 -8.55
CA ILE A 27 8.62 -1.49 -7.39
C ILE A 27 9.20 -0.13 -7.80
N LEU A 28 8.96 0.90 -6.99
CA LEU A 28 9.73 2.14 -7.02
C LEU A 28 10.81 2.05 -5.94
N GLU A 29 12.06 2.22 -6.34
CA GLU A 29 13.22 2.10 -5.47
C GLU A 29 13.60 3.45 -4.87
N ASP A 30 14.12 3.41 -3.64
CA ASP A 30 14.71 4.56 -2.93
C ASP A 30 13.79 5.79 -2.88
N VAL A 31 12.48 5.56 -2.70
CA VAL A 31 11.47 6.64 -2.62
C VAL A 31 11.52 7.37 -1.27
N LEU A 32 11.94 6.68 -0.21
CA LEU A 32 12.07 7.25 1.13
C LEU A 32 13.53 7.23 1.57
N GLU A 33 14.00 8.37 2.06
CA GLU A 33 15.27 8.50 2.75
C GLU A 33 15.20 7.90 4.17
N ALA A 34 16.36 7.53 4.72
CA ALA A 34 16.44 6.86 6.03
C ALA A 34 15.78 7.69 7.17
N ASP A 35 15.93 9.01 7.15
CA ASP A 35 15.34 9.91 8.14
C ASP A 35 13.81 9.99 8.02
N GLN A 36 13.27 9.88 6.81
CA GLN A 36 11.82 9.80 6.57
C GLN A 36 11.26 8.48 7.12
N ILE A 37 11.97 7.36 6.90
CA ILE A 37 11.60 6.05 7.46
C ILE A 37 11.61 6.11 9.00
N ASP A 38 12.67 6.63 9.60
CA ASP A 38 12.79 6.78 11.06
C ASP A 38 11.66 7.63 11.66
N ARG A 39 11.28 8.71 10.97
CA ARG A 39 10.16 9.56 11.38
C ARG A 39 8.83 8.81 11.32
N VAL A 40 8.55 8.11 10.21
CA VAL A 40 7.34 7.30 10.07
C VAL A 40 7.26 6.27 11.18
N LEU A 41 8.33 5.50 11.41
CA LEU A 41 8.40 4.48 12.46
C LEU A 41 8.14 5.09 13.83
N ARG A 42 8.80 6.18 14.18
CA ARG A 42 8.62 6.85 15.48
C ARG A 42 7.17 7.29 15.72
N GLU A 43 6.50 7.79 14.70
CA GLU A 43 5.11 8.25 14.80
C GLU A 43 4.10 7.09 14.89
N ILE A 44 4.32 5.98 14.18
CA ILE A 44 3.35 4.86 14.11
C ILE A 44 3.54 3.81 15.21
N MET A 45 4.78 3.58 15.66
CA MET A 45 5.11 2.42 16.51
C MET A 45 4.33 2.36 17.83
N PRO A 46 4.09 3.47 18.55
CA PRO A 46 3.26 3.42 19.77
C PRO A 46 1.85 2.85 19.51
N TYR A 47 1.29 3.11 18.32
CA TYR A 47 -0.03 2.57 17.94
C TYR A 47 0.04 1.12 17.48
N VAL A 48 1.13 0.72 16.81
CA VAL A 48 1.38 -0.67 16.43
C VAL A 48 1.56 -1.53 17.67
N GLU A 49 2.35 -1.09 18.65
CA GLU A 49 2.57 -1.81 19.90
C GLU A 49 1.27 -2.06 20.67
N ALA A 50 0.42 -1.03 20.76
CA ALA A 50 -0.90 -1.12 21.38
C ALA A 50 -1.92 -1.96 20.59
N THR A 51 -1.67 -2.25 19.31
CA THR A 51 -2.58 -3.02 18.46
C THR A 51 -2.46 -4.52 18.79
N LYS A 52 -3.61 -5.17 19.04
CA LYS A 52 -3.66 -6.62 19.24
C LYS A 52 -3.49 -7.34 17.89
N PRO A 53 -2.88 -8.54 17.86
CA PRO A 53 -2.82 -9.36 16.65
C PRO A 53 -4.21 -9.71 16.08
N GLY A 54 -4.23 -10.13 14.82
CA GLY A 54 -5.42 -10.65 14.14
C GLY A 54 -6.00 -11.89 14.83
N ARG A 55 -7.26 -12.19 14.50
CA ARG A 55 -8.06 -13.24 15.16
C ARG A 55 -8.32 -14.45 14.27
N ASP A 56 -7.89 -14.40 13.01
CA ASP A 56 -8.13 -15.43 12.01
C ASP A 56 -6.95 -15.52 11.02
N ALA A 57 -7.03 -16.48 10.11
CA ALA A 57 -5.97 -16.73 9.12
C ALA A 57 -5.77 -15.58 8.12
N PHE A 58 -6.79 -14.74 7.89
CA PHE A 58 -6.69 -13.61 6.97
C PHE A 58 -6.02 -12.40 7.63
N SER A 59 -6.48 -12.05 8.82
CA SER A 59 -5.93 -10.95 9.62
C SER A 59 -4.56 -11.28 10.20
N GLY A 60 -4.28 -12.57 10.46
CA GLY A 60 -3.00 -13.13 10.91
C GLY A 60 -2.85 -13.14 12.44
N HIS A 61 -2.69 -14.32 13.04
CA HIS A 61 -2.57 -14.48 14.50
C HIS A 61 -1.29 -13.86 15.10
N GLN A 62 -0.27 -13.62 14.26
CA GLN A 62 0.96 -12.91 14.61
C GLN A 62 1.11 -11.60 13.82
N THR A 63 0.06 -11.15 13.15
CA THR A 63 0.07 -9.89 12.39
C THR A 63 -0.71 -8.82 13.14
N LYS A 64 -0.10 -7.65 13.33
CA LYS A 64 -0.77 -6.46 13.84
C LYS A 64 -1.16 -5.55 12.68
N ARG A 65 -2.42 -5.11 12.68
CA ARG A 65 -3.01 -4.29 11.63
C ARG A 65 -3.52 -2.97 12.21
N THR A 66 -2.72 -1.92 12.10
CA THR A 66 -2.99 -0.62 12.73
C THR A 66 -3.51 0.37 11.69
N GLY A 67 -4.76 0.79 11.81
CA GLY A 67 -5.41 1.72 10.88
C GLY A 67 -5.42 3.18 11.34
N ALA A 68 -6.11 4.01 10.56
CA ALA A 68 -6.27 5.46 10.79
C ALA A 68 -4.95 6.23 10.79
N LEU A 69 -4.00 5.84 9.94
CA LEU A 69 -2.66 6.44 9.91
C LEU A 69 -2.70 7.94 9.61
N VAL A 70 -3.60 8.38 8.73
CA VAL A 70 -3.81 9.81 8.43
C VAL A 70 -4.17 10.61 9.69
N ALA A 71 -4.93 10.02 10.63
CA ALA A 71 -5.25 10.70 11.89
C ALA A 71 -4.08 10.68 12.89
N ARG A 72 -3.19 9.69 12.78
CA ARG A 72 -2.16 9.37 13.78
C ARG A 72 -0.77 9.94 13.48
N SER A 73 -0.41 10.07 12.21
CA SER A 73 0.95 10.38 11.78
C SER A 73 0.96 11.42 10.65
N PRO A 74 1.50 12.63 10.89
CA PRO A 74 1.82 13.57 9.83
C PRO A 74 2.71 12.96 8.73
N ALA A 75 3.71 12.16 9.07
CA ALA A 75 4.58 11.52 8.08
C ALA A 75 3.80 10.57 7.16
N CYS A 76 2.85 9.77 7.69
CA CYS A 76 1.99 8.95 6.83
C CYS A 76 1.09 9.77 5.89
N ARG A 77 0.75 11.03 6.22
CA ARG A 77 0.03 11.91 5.29
C ARG A 77 0.89 12.26 4.09
N GLU A 78 2.18 12.47 4.29
CA GLU A 78 3.15 12.75 3.24
C GLU A 78 3.24 11.56 2.26
N LEU A 79 3.30 10.33 2.76
CA LEU A 79 3.29 9.09 1.95
C LEU A 79 1.98 8.93 1.16
N VAL A 80 0.83 9.13 1.81
CA VAL A 80 -0.51 9.06 1.18
C VAL A 80 -0.64 10.10 0.05
N MET A 81 -0.06 11.29 0.26
CA MET A 81 -0.12 12.41 -0.68
C MET A 81 1.06 12.44 -1.66
N HIS A 82 1.95 11.45 -1.64
CA HIS A 82 3.17 11.46 -2.45
C HIS A 82 2.82 11.67 -3.94
N PRO A 83 3.53 12.54 -4.67
CA PRO A 83 3.19 12.88 -6.06
C PRO A 83 3.07 11.65 -6.97
N SER A 84 4.03 10.72 -6.90
CA SER A 84 4.00 9.49 -7.71
C SER A 84 2.80 8.60 -7.39
N VAL A 85 2.30 8.62 -6.15
CA VAL A 85 1.11 7.86 -5.75
C VAL A 85 -0.16 8.53 -6.28
N THR A 86 -0.34 9.81 -5.97
CA THR A 86 -1.58 10.51 -6.32
C THR A 86 -1.72 10.74 -7.83
N ALA A 87 -0.62 10.99 -8.55
CA ALA A 87 -0.63 11.12 -10.00
C ALA A 87 -0.96 9.79 -10.68
N SER A 88 -0.26 8.71 -10.32
CA SER A 88 -0.50 7.37 -10.89
C SER A 88 -1.89 6.84 -10.57
N ALA A 89 -2.37 7.02 -9.34
CA ALA A 89 -3.72 6.59 -8.96
C ALA A 89 -4.80 7.35 -9.73
N ARG A 90 -4.66 8.69 -9.90
CA ARG A 90 -5.61 9.50 -10.69
C ARG A 90 -5.63 9.04 -12.15
N GLN A 91 -4.46 8.86 -12.75
CA GLN A 91 -4.35 8.45 -14.14
C GLN A 91 -4.86 7.03 -14.37
N PHE A 92 -4.48 6.08 -13.52
CA PHE A 92 -4.92 4.69 -13.62
C PHE A 92 -6.44 4.56 -13.45
N LEU A 93 -7.04 5.27 -12.48
CA LEU A 93 -8.46 5.16 -12.16
C LEU A 93 -9.37 6.09 -12.98
N ALA A 94 -8.80 7.01 -13.76
CA ALA A 94 -9.56 7.97 -14.58
C ALA A 94 -10.65 7.34 -15.47
N PRO A 95 -10.49 6.14 -16.05
CA PRO A 95 -11.56 5.52 -16.85
C PRO A 95 -12.83 5.18 -16.07
N TRP A 96 -12.75 5.10 -14.73
CA TRP A 96 -13.85 4.62 -13.88
C TRP A 96 -14.32 5.63 -12.83
N CYS A 97 -13.62 6.76 -12.66
CA CYS A 97 -13.99 7.79 -11.67
C CYS A 97 -13.51 9.20 -12.03
N GLU A 98 -14.22 10.21 -11.54
CA GLU A 98 -13.79 11.62 -11.63
C GLU A 98 -12.90 12.06 -10.47
N ARG A 99 -13.04 11.40 -9.32
CA ARG A 99 -12.30 11.68 -8.09
C ARG A 99 -11.90 10.38 -7.41
N ILE A 100 -10.68 10.34 -6.92
CA ILE A 100 -10.18 9.27 -6.06
C ILE A 100 -10.40 9.65 -4.60
N GLN A 101 -10.67 8.65 -3.77
CA GLN A 101 -10.75 8.78 -2.31
C GLN A 101 -9.84 7.73 -1.69
N LEU A 102 -9.13 8.12 -0.63
CA LEU A 102 -8.37 7.16 0.17
C LEU A 102 -9.33 6.15 0.81
N HIS A 103 -9.20 4.89 0.41
CA HIS A 103 -10.01 3.79 0.95
C HIS A 103 -9.50 3.35 2.33
N LEU A 104 -8.21 3.02 2.42
CA LEU A 104 -7.59 2.48 3.64
C LEU A 104 -6.16 3.02 3.78
N SER A 105 -5.78 3.37 5.01
CA SER A 105 -4.38 3.53 5.41
C SER A 105 -4.12 2.62 6.62
N GLN A 106 -3.17 1.71 6.48
CA GLN A 106 -2.90 0.67 7.47
C GLN A 106 -1.42 0.28 7.47
N VAL A 107 -0.86 0.11 8.67
CA VAL A 107 0.39 -0.63 8.88
C VAL A 107 0.04 -2.10 9.04
N ILE A 108 0.77 -2.96 8.33
CA ILE A 108 0.70 -4.42 8.45
C ILE A 108 2.04 -4.88 9.03
N ALA A 109 2.11 -5.03 10.36
CA ALA A 109 3.31 -5.50 11.04
C ALA A 109 3.22 -7.02 11.21
N ILE A 110 4.00 -7.75 10.41
CA ILE A 110 4.03 -9.21 10.39
C ILE A 110 5.04 -9.70 11.41
N GLY A 111 4.58 -10.43 12.43
CA GLY A 111 5.44 -10.99 13.46
C GLY A 111 6.14 -12.29 13.03
N PRO A 112 7.19 -12.71 13.76
CA PRO A 112 7.91 -13.95 13.47
C PRO A 112 6.99 -15.17 13.42
N GLY A 113 7.21 -16.04 12.42
CA GLY A 113 6.48 -17.30 12.26
C GLY A 113 5.05 -17.14 11.70
N GLN A 114 4.61 -15.94 11.34
CA GLN A 114 3.33 -15.74 10.66
C GLN A 114 3.32 -16.43 9.28
N PRO A 115 2.33 -17.31 8.99
CA PRO A 115 2.19 -17.91 7.67
C PRO A 115 1.84 -16.89 6.58
N ALA A 116 2.22 -17.21 5.34
CA ALA A 116 1.81 -16.46 4.16
C ALA A 116 0.28 -16.40 4.02
N GLN A 117 -0.23 -15.26 3.54
CA GLN A 117 -1.66 -15.14 3.22
C GLN A 117 -2.01 -15.96 1.99
N THR A 118 -3.25 -16.44 1.94
CA THR A 118 -3.82 -17.05 0.72
C THR A 118 -3.79 -16.03 -0.41
N ILE A 119 -3.50 -16.48 -1.63
CA ILE A 119 -3.57 -15.64 -2.84
C ILE A 119 -4.99 -15.06 -2.97
N HIS A 120 -5.07 -13.74 -3.10
CA HIS A 120 -6.34 -13.02 -3.21
C HIS A 120 -6.20 -11.82 -4.13
N ARG A 121 -7.35 -11.19 -4.46
CA ARG A 121 -7.40 -9.88 -5.10
C ARG A 121 -8.07 -8.90 -4.17
N ASP A 122 -7.41 -7.79 -3.88
CA ASP A 122 -7.95 -6.76 -2.99
C ASP A 122 -9.31 -6.22 -3.49
N ARG A 123 -9.53 -6.16 -4.81
CA ARG A 123 -10.84 -5.81 -5.40
C ARG A 123 -12.02 -6.68 -4.94
N TRP A 124 -11.77 -7.82 -4.29
CA TRP A 124 -12.83 -8.62 -3.66
C TRP A 124 -13.45 -7.96 -2.44
N ALA A 125 -12.85 -6.90 -1.87
CA ALA A 125 -13.48 -6.09 -0.82
C ALA A 125 -14.79 -5.41 -1.31
N TRP A 126 -14.97 -5.26 -2.62
CA TRP A 126 -16.19 -4.76 -3.25
C TRP A 126 -17.06 -5.90 -3.83
N GLY A 127 -16.77 -7.15 -3.47
CA GLY A 127 -17.46 -8.35 -3.95
C GLY A 127 -16.87 -8.96 -5.23
N THR A 128 -17.24 -10.21 -5.50
CA THR A 128 -16.75 -10.99 -6.65
C THR A 128 -17.57 -10.77 -7.93
N HIS A 129 -18.59 -9.91 -7.88
CA HIS A 129 -19.52 -9.65 -8.98
C HIS A 129 -19.13 -8.47 -9.87
N LEU A 130 -18.23 -7.58 -9.42
CA LEU A 130 -17.77 -6.44 -10.22
C LEU A 130 -17.04 -6.90 -11.49
N ARG A 131 -17.42 -6.33 -12.64
CA ARG A 131 -16.87 -6.60 -13.97
C ARG A 131 -16.66 -5.28 -14.71
N GLY A 132 -15.66 -5.22 -15.59
CA GLY A 132 -15.45 -4.07 -16.48
C GLY A 132 -14.97 -2.78 -15.81
N LEU A 133 -14.68 -2.81 -14.51
CA LEU A 133 -14.12 -1.67 -13.77
C LEU A 133 -13.01 -2.11 -12.81
N GLU A 134 -12.13 -1.17 -12.47
CA GLU A 134 -11.13 -1.34 -11.42
C GLU A 134 -11.41 -0.35 -10.28
N PRO A 135 -11.78 -0.84 -9.07
CA PRO A 135 -12.24 0.04 -8.00
C PRO A 135 -11.10 0.63 -7.15
N GLN A 136 -9.85 0.24 -7.38
CA GLN A 136 -8.74 0.60 -6.49
C GLN A 136 -7.37 0.61 -7.18
N PHE A 137 -6.44 1.33 -6.56
CA PHE A 137 -5.02 1.35 -6.87
C PHE A 137 -4.27 1.32 -5.54
N ASN A 138 -3.47 0.28 -5.30
CA ASN A 138 -2.79 0.06 -4.02
C ASN A 138 -1.32 0.45 -4.10
N THR A 139 -0.81 1.00 -3.00
CA THR A 139 0.61 1.25 -2.80
C THR A 139 1.02 0.65 -1.47
N ILE A 140 2.18 -0.01 -1.46
CA ILE A 140 2.76 -0.63 -0.27
C ILE A 140 4.12 0.01 -0.07
N TRP A 141 4.32 0.55 1.13
CA TRP A 141 5.56 1.23 1.51
C TRP A 141 6.35 0.31 2.43
N ALA A 142 7.55 -0.07 2.01
CA ALA A 142 8.50 -0.73 2.89
C ALA A 142 9.04 0.31 3.89
N ILE A 143 8.83 0.03 5.18
CA ILE A 143 9.38 0.82 6.31
C ILE A 143 10.35 -0.01 7.15
N THR A 144 10.60 -1.23 6.67
CA THR A 144 11.63 -2.21 7.04
C THR A 144 11.92 -3.00 5.76
N ASP A 145 13.03 -3.73 5.72
CA ASP A 145 13.35 -4.60 4.58
C ASP A 145 12.25 -5.67 4.35
N PHE A 146 11.99 -5.97 3.07
CA PHE A 146 11.06 -7.01 2.60
C PHE A 146 11.81 -8.23 2.08
#